data_AF-A0A5B7I475-F1
#
_entry.id   AF-A0A5B7I475-F1
#
_cell.length_a   1.000
_cell.length_b   1.000
_cell.length_c   1.000
_cell.angle_alpha   90.00
_cell.angle_beta   90.00
_cell.angle_gamma   90.00
#
_symmetry.space_group_name_H-M   'P 1'
#
loop_
_entity.id
_entity.type
_entity.pdbx_description
1 polymer ?
#
loop_
_entity_poly.entity_id
_entity_poly.type
_entity_poly.pdbx_seq_one_letter_code
_entity_poly.pdbx_strand_id
1 'polypeptide(L)'
;MSRCSDYSFLLVCVVGSQPFLGFMVQAHDADSGQAVGSWQVTPSTPATTMTCNNPNNTVTHNSRKSKQLVPLAWMPPKGYNGTVFFK
;
A
#
# COMPACT_ATOMS: atom_id res chain seq x y z
N MET A 1 -10.92 -28.76 -0.99
CA MET A 1 -11.23 -27.43 -1.53
C MET A 1 -10.46 -26.39 -0.74
N SER A 2 -9.25 -26.10 -1.17
CA SER A 2 -8.33 -25.16 -0.51
C SER A 2 -8.87 -23.75 -0.70
N ARG A 3 -9.41 -23.15 0.36
CA ARG A 3 -9.92 -21.78 0.31
C ARG A 3 -8.74 -20.81 0.15
N CYS A 4 -8.84 -19.84 -0.76
CA CYS A 4 -7.93 -18.69 -0.89
C CYS A 4 -8.02 -17.71 0.33
N SER A 5 -8.24 -18.20 1.56
CA SER A 5 -9.04 -17.49 2.58
C SER A 5 -8.27 -16.82 3.72
N ASP A 6 -6.97 -17.01 3.91
CA ASP A 6 -6.37 -16.48 5.14
C ASP A 6 -5.58 -15.18 4.96
N TYR A 7 -5.12 -14.84 3.75
CA TYR A 7 -4.53 -13.52 3.45
C TYR A 7 -4.68 -13.15 1.98
N SER A 8 -5.70 -12.35 1.65
CA SER A 8 -5.88 -11.75 0.32
C SER A 8 -5.34 -10.32 0.36
N PHE A 9 -4.10 -10.12 -0.08
CA PHE A 9 -3.57 -8.78 -0.32
C PHE A 9 -3.93 -8.31 -1.74
N LEU A 10 -4.02 -7.00 -1.94
CA LEU A 10 -4.09 -6.39 -3.26
C LEU A 10 -2.70 -5.91 -3.68
N LEU A 11 -2.32 -6.15 -4.93
CA LEU A 11 -1.12 -5.58 -5.51
C LEU A 11 -1.44 -4.22 -6.13
N VAL A 12 -0.82 -3.17 -5.60
CA VAL A 12 -0.96 -1.78 -6.05
C VAL A 12 0.36 -1.35 -6.67
N CYS A 13 0.33 -0.84 -7.91
CA CYS A 13 1.54 -0.41 -8.62
C CYS A 13 1.59 1.10 -8.72
N VAL A 14 2.63 1.74 -8.15
CA VAL A 14 2.95 3.13 -8.43
C VAL A 14 3.79 3.17 -9.69
N VAL A 15 3.24 3.73 -10.77
CA VAL A 15 3.90 3.81 -12.08
C VAL A 15 4.01 5.27 -12.51
N GLY A 16 5.22 5.70 -12.85
CA GLY A 16 5.46 7.03 -13.41
C GLY A 16 5.50 6.98 -14.93
N SER A 17 4.99 8.02 -15.59
CA SER A 17 5.25 8.27 -17.02
C SER A 17 6.72 8.66 -17.27
N GLN A 18 7.37 9.21 -16.25
CA GLN A 18 8.81 9.46 -16.18
C GLN A 18 9.36 8.86 -14.87
N PRO A 19 10.68 8.62 -14.78
CA PRO A 19 11.27 8.14 -13.55
C PRO A 19 11.04 9.12 -12.38
N PHE A 20 10.72 8.58 -11.21
CA PHE A 20 10.44 9.35 -9.99
C PHE A 20 11.37 8.95 -8.85
N LEU A 21 11.60 9.89 -7.92
CA LEU A 21 12.51 9.68 -6.79
C LEU A 21 11.78 9.26 -5.52
N GLY A 22 10.54 9.70 -5.36
CA GLY A 22 9.74 9.48 -4.15
C GLY A 22 8.26 9.33 -4.45
N PHE A 23 7.54 8.78 -3.48
CA PHE A 23 6.08 8.63 -3.48
C PHE A 23 5.62 8.50 -2.04
N MET A 24 4.32 8.68 -1.82
CA MET A 24 3.63 8.33 -0.59
C MET A 24 2.27 7.79 -0.99
N VAL A 25 1.83 6.68 -0.40
CA VAL A 25 0.52 6.10 -0.66
C VAL A 25 -0.15 5.72 0.66
N GLN A 26 -1.43 6.07 0.77
CA GLN A 26 -2.37 5.58 1.78
C GLN A 26 -3.62 5.02 1.11
N ALA A 27 -4.22 4.03 1.76
CA ALA A 27 -5.54 3.53 1.41
C ALA A 27 -6.57 4.17 2.33
N HIS A 28 -7.60 4.80 1.77
CA HIS A 28 -8.65 5.47 2.51
C HIS A 28 -10.00 4.84 2.23
N ASP A 29 -10.75 4.61 3.29
CA ASP A 29 -12.16 4.23 3.21
C ASP A 29 -12.98 5.39 2.62
N ALA A 30 -13.83 5.09 1.64
CA ALA A 30 -14.59 6.08 0.88
C ALA A 30 -15.59 6.88 1.74
N ASP A 31 -16.19 6.23 2.74
CA ASP A 31 -17.29 6.79 3.52
C ASP A 31 -16.76 7.64 4.69
N SER A 32 -15.77 7.11 5.41
CA SER A 32 -15.17 7.77 6.58
C SER A 32 -14.01 8.70 6.23
N GLY A 33 -13.40 8.52 5.05
CA GLY A 33 -12.17 9.22 4.65
C GLY A 33 -10.95 8.81 5.48
N GLN A 34 -11.05 7.81 6.35
CA GLN A 34 -9.97 7.39 7.24
C GLN A 34 -9.03 6.39 6.57
N ALA A 35 -7.76 6.43 6.96
CA ALA A 35 -6.77 5.47 6.49
C ALA A 35 -7.10 4.05 6.99
N VAL A 36 -7.15 3.08 6.08
CA VAL A 36 -7.61 1.72 6.34
C VAL A 36 -6.65 0.66 5.79
N GLY A 37 -6.51 -0.44 6.51
CA GLY A 37 -5.60 -1.53 6.16
C GLY A 37 -4.14 -1.20 6.46
N SER A 38 -3.26 -2.06 5.95
CA SER A 38 -1.83 -1.95 6.17
C SER A 38 -1.03 -2.37 4.94
N TRP A 39 0.17 -1.83 4.82
CA TRP A 39 1.10 -2.16 3.75
C TRP A 39 2.09 -3.22 4.21
N GLN A 40 2.39 -4.17 3.33
CA GLN A 40 3.47 -5.14 3.49
C GLN A 40 4.56 -4.81 2.49
N VAL A 41 5.78 -4.67 2.99
CA VAL A 41 6.96 -4.33 2.18
C VAL A 41 8.01 -5.41 2.40
N THR A 42 8.46 -6.02 1.32
CA THR A 42 9.59 -6.95 1.36
C THR A 42 10.91 -6.17 1.26
N PRO A 43 12.05 -6.74 1.73
CA PRO A 43 13.36 -6.09 1.60
C PRO A 43 13.76 -5.76 0.15
N SER A 44 13.21 -6.46 -0.83
CA SER A 44 13.46 -6.21 -2.27
C SER A 44 12.62 -5.07 -2.85
N THR A 45 11.56 -4.64 -2.16
CA THR A 45 10.70 -3.54 -2.63
C THR A 45 11.37 -2.20 -2.29
N PRO A 46 11.50 -1.25 -3.23
CA PRO A 46 12.13 0.06 -3.00
C PRO A 46 11.22 1.03 -2.22
N ALA A 47 10.64 0.54 -1.12
CA ALA A 47 9.66 1.19 -0.27
C ALA A 47 9.96 0.94 1.22
N THR A 48 9.30 1.69 2.09
CA THR A 48 9.25 1.46 3.54
C THR A 48 7.89 1.89 4.05
N THR A 49 7.39 1.25 5.10
CA THR A 49 6.16 1.67 5.77
C THR A 49 6.45 2.78 6.78
N MET A 50 5.40 3.54 7.10
CA MET A 50 5.38 4.46 8.23
C MET A 50 4.02 4.39 8.94
N THR A 51 3.99 4.91 10.16
CA THR A 51 2.78 5.02 10.96
C THR A 51 2.36 6.49 10.98
N CYS A 52 1.29 6.85 10.27
CA CYS A 52 0.69 8.18 10.39
C CYS A 52 -0.43 8.20 11.43
N ASN A 53 -1.32 7.20 11.40
CA ASN A 53 -2.42 7.04 12.37
C ASN A 53 -2.47 5.62 12.93
N ASN A 54 -2.26 4.62 12.06
CA ASN A 54 -2.24 3.20 12.41
C ASN A 54 -0.93 2.55 11.92
N PRO A 55 -0.45 1.47 12.56
CA PRO A 55 0.77 0.79 12.14
C PRO A 55 0.74 0.40 10.67
N ASN A 56 1.80 0.75 9.94
CA ASN A 56 1.97 0.43 8.51
C ASN A 56 0.84 0.92 7.60
N ASN A 57 0.07 1.94 8.00
CA ASN A 57 -1.05 2.44 7.20
C ASN A 57 -0.63 3.34 6.03
N THR A 58 0.67 3.68 5.97
CA THR A 58 1.26 4.51 4.92
C THR A 58 2.52 3.83 4.40
N VAL A 59 2.77 3.93 3.10
CA VAL A 59 4.00 3.46 2.47
C VAL A 59 4.64 4.56 1.65
N THR A 60 5.97 4.67 1.73
CA THR A 60 6.77 5.67 1.03
C THR A 60 8.04 5.05 0.44
N HIS A 61 8.79 5.82 -0.33
CA HIS A 61 10.12 5.46 -0.80
C HIS A 61 11.13 5.25 0.34
N ASN A 62 12.03 4.27 0.19
CA ASN A 62 13.13 4.03 1.14
C ASN A 62 14.47 4.67 0.74
N SER A 63 14.54 5.26 -0.46
CA SER A 63 15.75 5.92 -0.97
C SER A 63 15.40 6.85 -2.12
N ARG A 64 16.27 7.83 -2.40
CA ARG A 64 16.15 8.75 -3.55
C ARG A 64 16.62 8.17 -4.88
N LYS A 65 16.81 6.84 -4.97
CA LYS A 65 17.13 6.19 -6.25
C LYS A 65 15.96 6.34 -7.21
N SER A 66 16.26 6.54 -8.50
CA SER A 66 15.24 6.65 -9.54
C SER A 66 14.45 5.34 -9.69
N LYS A 67 13.14 5.46 -9.89
CA LYS A 67 12.19 4.33 -10.01
C LYS A 67 11.23 4.63 -11.16
N GLN A 68 10.84 3.60 -11.91
CA GLN A 68 9.77 3.71 -12.91
C GLN A 68 8.47 3.06 -12.42
N LEU A 69 8.60 2.01 -11.60
CA LEU A 69 7.51 1.20 -11.09
C LEU A 69 7.85 0.73 -9.68
N VAL A 70 6.88 0.75 -8.77
CA VAL A 70 6.99 0.17 -7.43
C VAL A 70 5.74 -0.67 -7.14
N PRO A 71 5.86 -2.01 -7.03
CA PRO A 71 4.75 -2.86 -6.62
C PRO A 71 4.62 -2.86 -5.10
N LEU A 72 3.41 -2.69 -4.60
CA LEU A 72 3.08 -2.57 -3.18
C LEU A 72 1.98 -3.56 -2.83
N ALA A 73 2.12 -4.27 -1.71
CA ALA A 73 1.08 -5.17 -1.22
C ALA A 73 0.27 -4.47 -0.12
N TRP A 74 -1.02 -4.28 -0.37
CA TRP A 74 -1.96 -3.74 0.62
C TRP A 74 -2.83 -4.85 1.21
N MET A 75 -2.94 -4.89 2.53
CA MET A 75 -3.77 -5.81 3.27
C MET A 75 -5.02 -5.10 3.79
N PRO A 76 -6.23 -5.51 3.36
CA PRO A 76 -7.46 -5.06 3.99
C PRO A 76 -7.53 -5.55 5.44
N PRO A 77 -8.15 -4.79 6.36
CA PRO A 77 -8.47 -5.30 7.69
C PRO A 77 -9.36 -6.55 7.60
N LYS A 78 -9.26 -7.44 8.59
CA LYS A 78 -10.08 -8.66 8.64
C LYS A 78 -11.57 -8.30 8.65
N GLY A 79 -12.33 -8.87 7.72
CA GLY A 79 -13.77 -8.64 7.60
C GLY A 79 -14.15 -7.27 7.05
N TYR A 80 -13.19 -6.49 6.55
CA TYR A 80 -13.49 -5.21 5.92
C TYR A 80 -14.33 -5.41 4.66
N ASN A 81 -15.40 -4.61 4.57
CA ASN A 81 -16.27 -4.52 3.40
C ASN A 81 -16.59 -3.04 3.19
N GLY A 82 -16.21 -2.51 2.02
CA GLY A 82 -16.32 -1.09 1.71
C GLY A 82 -15.52 -0.72 0.46
N THR A 83 -15.62 0.55 0.07
CA THR A 83 -14.86 1.09 -1.06
C THR A 83 -13.58 1.75 -0.56
N VAL A 84 -12.46 1.48 -1.23
CA VAL A 84 -11.15 2.04 -0.87
C VAL A 84 -10.58 2.84 -2.02
N PHE A 85 -10.02 4.02 -1.70
CA PHE A 85 -9.24 4.83 -2.61
C PHE A 85 -7.78 4.87 -2.18
N PHE A 86 -6.87 4.67 -3.14
CA PHE A 86 -5.43 4.82 -2.93
C PHE A 86 -5.01 6.23 -3.39
N LYS A 87 -4.33 6.98 -2.52
CA LYS A 87 -3.83 8.33 -2.82
C LYS A 87 -2.45 8.57 -2.24
#